data_AF-A0A4Q2SCA4-F1
#
_entry.id   AF-A0A4Q2SCA4-F1
#
_cell.length_a   1.000
_cell.length_b   1.000
_cell.length_c   1.000
_cell.angle_alpha   90.00
_cell.angle_beta   90.00
_cell.angle_gamma   90.00
#
_symmetry.space_group_name_H-M   'P 1'
#
loop_
_entity.id
_entity.type
_entity.pdbx_description
1 polymer ?
#
loop_
_entity_poly.entity_id
_entity_poly.type
_entity_poly.pdbx_seq_one_letter_code
_entity_poly.pdbx_strand_id
1 'polypeptide(L)'
;MTMKTFEVGLNSYLGGAVLLAFAALSFAGTPSASTEPPVALIDGKPVLASELLEASQGQISNLRKQEYDIKRRALDGVIEKKL
;
A
#
# COMPACT_ATOMS: atom_id res chain seq x y z
N MET A 1 -13.94 -30.16 -65.32
CA MET A 1 -12.64 -29.46 -65.21
C MET A 1 -12.06 -29.84 -63.86
N THR A 2 -10.96 -30.59 -63.90
CA THR A 2 -10.16 -31.18 -62.80
C THR A 2 -9.54 -30.10 -61.89
N MET A 3 -9.25 -30.32 -60.61
CA MET A 3 -8.19 -31.19 -60.05
C MET A 3 -8.47 -31.42 -58.55
N LYS A 4 -8.52 -32.65 -58.05
CA LYS A 4 -7.39 -33.46 -57.53
C LYS A 4 -6.63 -32.83 -56.37
N THR A 5 -6.98 -33.33 -55.18
CA THR A 5 -6.19 -33.48 -53.95
C THR A 5 -4.72 -33.76 -54.21
N PHE A 6 -3.85 -33.09 -53.45
CA PHE A 6 -2.49 -33.55 -53.19
C PHE A 6 -2.26 -33.46 -51.68
N GLU A 7 -2.17 -34.63 -51.06
CA GLU A 7 -1.57 -34.79 -49.74
C GLU A 7 -0.08 -34.42 -49.80
N VAL A 8 0.40 -33.76 -48.75
CA VAL A 8 1.82 -33.77 -48.39
C VAL A 8 1.88 -34.03 -46.89
N GLY A 9 1.95 -35.30 -46.54
CA GLY A 9 2.43 -35.79 -45.26
C GLY A 9 3.79 -36.48 -45.45
N LEU A 10 4.56 -36.57 -44.36
CA LEU A 10 5.98 -36.99 -44.20
C LEU A 10 6.99 -35.84 -44.42
N ASN A 11 7.92 -35.51 -43.52
CA ASN A 11 8.45 -36.30 -42.40
C ASN A 11 9.19 -35.40 -41.38
N SER A 12 8.96 -35.70 -40.11
CA SER A 12 9.93 -35.81 -39.01
C SER A 12 11.24 -35.00 -39.04
N TYR A 13 11.37 -34.01 -38.16
CA TYR A 13 12.59 -33.79 -37.39
C TYR A 13 12.23 -33.44 -35.94
N LEU A 14 12.45 -34.41 -35.04
CA LEU A 14 12.68 -34.15 -33.62
C LEU A 14 13.94 -33.29 -33.50
N GLY A 15 13.85 -32.17 -32.80
CA GLY A 15 15.04 -31.42 -32.41
C GLY A 15 14.73 -30.03 -31.88
N GLY A 16 14.72 -29.90 -30.55
CA GLY A 16 15.15 -28.68 -29.90
C GLY A 16 14.13 -27.54 -29.81
N ALA A 17 13.45 -27.50 -28.68
CA ALA A 17 13.39 -26.37 -27.75
C ALA A 17 13.11 -24.94 -28.27
N VAL A 18 12.27 -24.27 -27.48
CA VAL A 18 12.12 -22.82 -27.35
C VAL A 18 11.21 -22.19 -28.41
N LEU A 19 9.93 -22.06 -28.09
CA LEU A 19 9.21 -20.83 -28.43
C LEU A 19 8.05 -20.54 -27.47
N LEU A 20 8.31 -19.57 -26.60
CA LEU A 20 7.42 -18.48 -26.19
C LEU A 20 5.98 -18.80 -25.77
N ALA A 21 5.77 -18.88 -24.46
CA ALA A 21 4.53 -18.42 -23.85
C ALA A 21 4.85 -17.65 -22.56
N PHE A 22 5.27 -16.40 -22.71
CA PHE A 22 5.41 -15.46 -21.60
C PHE A 22 4.00 -14.98 -21.23
N ALA A 23 3.28 -15.75 -20.42
CA ALA A 23 2.02 -15.32 -19.82
C ALA A 23 2.33 -14.33 -18.70
N ALA A 24 2.67 -13.09 -19.08
CA ALA A 24 2.69 -11.96 -18.16
C ALA A 24 1.23 -11.64 -17.78
N LEU A 25 0.71 -12.35 -16.78
CA LEU A 25 -0.43 -11.88 -16.00
C LEU A 25 -0.02 -10.55 -15.39
N SER A 26 -0.43 -9.47 -16.05
CA SER A 26 -0.38 -8.14 -15.49
C SER A 26 -1.22 -8.14 -14.22
N PHE A 27 -0.57 -8.33 -13.07
CA PHE A 27 -1.10 -7.82 -11.81
C PHE A 27 -0.97 -6.30 -11.86
N ALA A 28 -1.82 -5.66 -12.67
CA ALA A 28 -2.17 -4.27 -12.47
C ALA A 28 -3.00 -4.23 -11.18
N GLY A 29 -2.31 -4.27 -10.05
CA GLY A 29 -2.88 -3.77 -8.81
C GLY A 29 -3.18 -2.30 -9.09
N THR A 30 -4.44 -1.97 -9.36
CA THR A 30 -4.90 -0.61 -9.19
C THR A 30 -4.56 -0.27 -7.75
N PRO A 31 -3.64 0.68 -7.46
CA PRO A 31 -3.57 1.19 -6.10
C PRO A 31 -4.98 1.68 -5.85
N SER A 32 -5.68 1.03 -4.91
CA SER A 32 -6.91 1.57 -4.35
C SER A 32 -6.44 2.88 -3.73
N ALA A 33 -6.53 3.95 -4.51
CA ALA A 33 -6.26 5.30 -4.07
C ALA A 33 -7.32 5.52 -3.01
N SER A 34 -6.95 5.22 -1.77
CA SER A 34 -7.67 5.66 -0.58
C SER A 34 -8.06 7.09 -0.88
N THR A 35 -9.35 7.31 -1.13
CA THR A 35 -9.90 8.63 -1.46
C THR A 35 -10.01 9.38 -0.14
N GLU A 36 -8.91 9.42 0.60
CA GLU A 36 -8.80 10.25 1.79
C GLU A 36 -8.67 11.68 1.28
N PRO A 37 -9.65 12.56 1.56
CA PRO A 37 -9.60 13.93 1.09
C PRO A 37 -8.35 14.61 1.67
N PRO A 38 -7.61 15.39 0.86
CA PRO A 38 -6.42 16.07 1.34
C PRO A 38 -6.80 17.08 2.44
N VAL A 39 -6.01 17.08 3.51
CA VAL A 39 -6.19 17.97 4.67
C VAL A 39 -5.62 19.36 4.40
N ALA A 40 -4.65 19.46 3.50
CA ALA A 40 -4.09 20.73 3.05
C ALA A 40 -3.48 20.59 1.63
N LEU A 41 -3.18 21.72 1.00
CA LEU A 41 -2.34 21.79 -0.21
C LEU A 41 -1.10 22.64 0.10
N ILE A 42 0.09 22.16 -0.26
CA ILE A 42 1.36 22.90 -0.17
C ILE A 42 1.97 22.92 -1.56
N ASP A 43 2.18 24.11 -2.14
CA ASP A 43 2.69 24.29 -3.51
C ASP A 43 1.93 23.46 -4.57
N GLY A 44 0.61 23.34 -4.39
CA GLY A 44 -0.25 22.54 -5.27
C GLY A 44 -0.15 21.02 -5.05
N LYS A 45 0.67 20.54 -4.11
CA LYS A 45 0.73 19.13 -3.71
C LYS A 45 -0.23 18.86 -2.54
N PRO A 46 -1.08 17.83 -2.62
CA PRO A 46 -1.95 17.45 -1.53
C PRO A 46 -1.14 16.86 -0.37
N VAL A 47 -1.47 17.30 0.85
CA VAL A 47 -1.03 16.68 2.09
C VAL A 47 -2.17 15.80 2.57
N LEU A 48 -1.88 14.52 2.79
CA LEU A 48 -2.86 13.53 3.25
C LEU A 48 -2.95 13.49 4.77
N ALA A 49 -4.07 13.00 5.30
CA ALA A 49 -4.25 12.90 6.74
C ALA A 49 -3.32 11.84 7.36
N SER A 50 -2.97 10.80 6.61
CA SER A 50 -1.91 9.85 6.97
C SER A 50 -0.54 10.53 7.17
N GLU A 51 -0.13 11.41 6.25
CA GLU A 51 1.14 12.14 6.33
C GLU A 51 1.18 13.07 7.55
N LEU A 52 0.07 13.76 7.83
CA LEU A 52 -0.05 14.58 9.04
C LEU A 52 -0.02 13.73 10.31
N LEU A 53 -0.68 12.58 10.31
CA LEU A 53 -0.68 11.67 11.45
C LEU A 53 0.73 11.17 11.74
N GLU A 54 1.45 10.69 10.72
CA GLU A 54 2.84 10.24 10.85
C GLU A 54 3.75 11.35 11.38
N ALA A 55 3.65 12.56 10.83
CA ALA A 55 4.46 13.70 11.26
C ALA A 55 4.14 14.16 12.70
N SER A 56 2.89 14.05 13.14
CA SER A 56 2.43 14.53 14.46
C SER A 56 2.47 13.48 15.57
N GLN A 57 2.50 12.18 15.23
CA GLN A 57 2.35 11.08 16.18
C GLN A 57 3.34 11.14 17.35
N GLY A 58 4.61 11.45 17.09
CA GLY A 58 5.63 11.58 18.12
C GLY A 58 5.35 12.72 19.10
N GLN A 59 4.92 13.87 18.58
CA GLN A 59 4.59 15.04 19.41
C GLN A 59 3.36 14.77 20.27
N ILE A 60 2.32 14.18 19.68
CA ILE A 60 1.09 13.80 20.40
C ILE A 60 1.40 12.80 21.52
N SER A 61 2.25 11.81 21.26
CA SER A 61 2.68 10.84 22.27
C SER A 61 3.35 11.50 23.47
N ASN A 62 4.26 12.45 23.23
CA ASN A 62 4.92 13.21 24.29
C ASN A 62 3.93 14.05 25.11
N LEU A 63 2.96 14.70 24.45
CA LEU A 63 1.92 15.46 25.13
C LEU A 63 1.05 14.57 26.03
N ARG A 64 0.67 13.37 25.56
CA ARG A 64 -0.09 12.42 26.40
C ARG A 64 0.71 11.96 27.63
N LYS A 65 2.03 11.78 27.49
CA LYS A 65 2.88 11.47 28.63
C LYS A 65 2.89 12.61 29.65
N GLN A 66 3.02 13.85 29.18
CA GLN A 66 2.95 15.03 30.06
C GLN A 66 1.59 15.14 30.77
N GLU A 67 0.51 14.89 30.03
CA GLU A 67 -0.84 14.86 30.59
C GLU A 67 -0.98 13.82 31.71
N TYR A 68 -0.47 12.61 31.49
CA TYR A 68 -0.43 11.55 32.51
C TYR A 68 0.37 11.98 33.75
N ASP A 69 1.57 12.53 33.55
CA ASP A 69 2.45 12.96 34.64
C ASP A 69 1.83 14.09 35.48
N ILE A 70 1.04 14.97 34.86
CA ILE A 70 0.28 16.02 35.56
C ILE A 70 -0.87 15.40 36.37
N LYS A 71 -1.67 14.52 35.75
CA LYS A 71 -2.79 13.86 36.40
C LYS A 71 -2.35 13.03 37.61
N ARG A 72 -1.22 12.32 37.48
CA ARG A 72 -0.63 11.55 38.57
C ARG A 72 -0.26 12.43 39.76
N ARG A 73 0.49 13.52 39.53
CA ARG A 73 0.87 14.44 40.61
C ARG A 73 -0.33 15.11 41.28
N ALA A 74 -1.35 15.46 40.50
CA ALA A 74 -2.59 15.99 41.05
C ALA A 74 -3.31 14.96 41.93
N LEU A 75 -3.35 13.69 41.51
CA LEU A 75 -3.92 12.60 42.29
C LEU A 75 -3.16 12.39 43.60
N ASP A 76 -1.83 12.36 43.55
CA ASP A 76 -0.98 12.22 44.75
C ASP A 76 -1.32 13.32 45.78
N GLY A 77 -1.42 14.58 45.34
CA GLY A 77 -1.81 15.69 46.22
C GLY A 77 -3.25 15.61 46.75
N VAL A 78 -4.18 14.97 46.03
CA VAL A 78 -5.54 14.71 46.54
C VAL A 78 -5.53 13.60 47.59
N ILE A 79 -4.70 12.57 47.41
CA ILE A 79 -4.54 11.48 48.37
C ILE A 79 -3.95 12.02 49.67
N GLU A 80 -2.87 12.80 49.60
CA GLU A 80 -2.24 13.42 50.77
C GLU A 80 -3.20 14.27 51.60
N LYS A 81 -4.14 14.98 50.96
CA LYS A 81 -5.17 15.78 51.66
C LYS A 81 -6.26 14.94 52.33
N LYS A 82 -6.39 13.66 51.94
CA LYS A 82 -7.43 12.75 52.44
C LYS A 82 -6.91 11.78 53.51
N LEU A 83 -5.59 11.64 53.62
CA LEU A 83 -4.92 10.96 54.71
C LEU A 83 -4.82 11.89 55.94
#